data_AF-A0A939CL50-F1
#
_entry.id   AF-A0A939CL50-F1
#
_cell.length_a   1.000
_cell.length_b   1.000
_cell.length_c   1.000
_cell.angle_alpha   90.00
_cell.angle_beta   90.00
_cell.angle_gamma   90.00
#
_symmetry.space_group_name_H-M   'P 1'
#
loop_
_entity.id
_entity.type
_entity.pdbx_description
1 polymer ?
#
loop_
_entity_poly.entity_id
_entity_poly.type
_entity_poly.pdbx_seq_one_letter_code
_entity_poly.pdbx_strand_id
1 'polypeptide(L)'
;MRIPDDNGAWKVCPTEPRLLVRREPTETGGQYYRVLLEGNIENYDGVQIKIQPSKEGLNLNRNFPFLWRQESEQWGSGPYPTSETEVRSLVQFITTHPNITGAIAFHTFSGVLIRPYTHLSDDEFPVNDLRTYQRIGAKGTELTQYPAISAFHDFRYDPKDVITGTFDDWAYEYQGLFAWTVEVWSPQRQAGINDYKYID
;
A
#
# COMPACT_ATOMS: atom_id res chain seq x y z
N MET A 1 -19.76 -0.44 -4.70
CA MET A 1 -21.14 -0.17 -5.17
C MET A 1 -21.41 1.33 -5.21
N ARG A 2 -22.13 1.85 -6.22
CA ARG A 2 -22.60 3.23 -6.28
C ARG A 2 -24.13 3.29 -6.08
N ILE A 3 -24.62 4.13 -5.17
CA ILE A 3 -26.05 4.26 -4.83
C ILE A 3 -26.47 5.71 -5.06
N PRO A 4 -27.53 5.98 -5.84
CA PRO A 4 -28.12 7.32 -5.95
C PRO A 4 -28.46 7.93 -4.58
N ASP A 5 -27.97 9.14 -4.31
CA ASP A 5 -28.20 9.87 -3.06
C ASP A 5 -28.00 11.36 -3.32
N ASP A 6 -29.03 12.20 -3.12
CA ASP A 6 -28.97 13.65 -3.35
C ASP A 6 -27.91 14.36 -2.47
N ASN A 7 -27.56 13.74 -1.35
CA ASN A 7 -26.49 14.21 -0.45
C ASN A 7 -25.16 13.48 -0.69
N GLY A 8 -25.06 12.69 -1.77
CA GLY A 8 -23.86 11.97 -2.15
C GLY A 8 -22.68 12.91 -2.46
N ALA A 9 -21.48 12.44 -2.11
CA ALA A 9 -20.22 13.17 -2.31
C ALA A 9 -19.64 13.02 -3.72
N TRP A 10 -20.23 12.16 -4.56
CA TRP A 10 -19.69 11.78 -5.87
C TRP A 10 -20.71 12.06 -6.98
N LYS A 11 -20.22 12.47 -8.15
CA LYS A 11 -21.01 12.61 -9.38
C LYS A 11 -20.33 11.87 -10.52
N VAL A 12 -21.08 11.57 -11.58
CA VAL A 12 -20.52 10.93 -12.78
C VAL A 12 -19.49 11.87 -13.43
N CYS A 13 -18.34 11.32 -13.82
CA CYS A 13 -17.35 12.06 -14.58
C CYS A 13 -17.93 12.46 -15.95
N PRO A 14 -17.91 13.76 -16.33
CA PRO A 14 -18.55 14.21 -17.57
C PRO A 14 -17.86 13.69 -18.84
N THR A 15 -16.58 13.34 -18.77
CA THR A 15 -15.80 12.85 -19.92
C THR A 15 -15.70 11.33 -19.99
N GLU A 16 -15.93 10.62 -18.87
CA GLU A 16 -15.89 9.16 -18.79
C GLU A 16 -16.99 8.65 -17.84
N PRO A 17 -18.20 8.34 -18.35
CA PRO A 17 -19.38 8.02 -17.52
C PRO A 17 -19.26 6.79 -16.60
N ARG A 18 -18.23 5.95 -16.80
CA ARG A 18 -17.93 4.82 -15.91
C ARG A 18 -17.27 5.25 -14.61
N LEU A 19 -16.60 6.41 -14.58
CA LEU A 19 -15.89 6.94 -13.44
C LEU A 19 -16.76 7.92 -12.63
N LEU A 20 -16.39 8.10 -11.37
CA LEU A 20 -16.96 9.09 -10.48
C LEU A 20 -15.91 10.14 -10.13
N VAL A 21 -16.33 11.39 -10.01
CA VAL A 21 -15.51 12.49 -9.52
C VAL A 21 -16.17 13.09 -8.29
N ARG A 22 -15.36 13.72 -7.44
CA ARG A 22 -15.87 14.38 -6.23
C ARG A 22 -16.77 15.55 -6.65
N ARG A 23 -17.90 15.67 -5.98
CA ARG A 23 -18.83 16.80 -6.12
C ARG A 23 -18.19 18.06 -5.53
N GLU A 24 -18.45 19.23 -6.13
CA GLU A 24 -18.00 20.51 -5.57
C GLU A 24 -18.77 20.84 -4.28
N PRO A 25 -18.14 21.45 -3.26
CA PRO A 25 -18.78 21.71 -1.97
C PRO A 25 -20.11 22.50 -2.05
N THR A 26 -20.26 23.34 -3.08
CA THR A 26 -21.42 24.21 -3.30
C THR A 26 -22.38 23.70 -4.39
N GLU A 27 -22.05 22.60 -5.07
CA GLU A 27 -22.86 22.05 -6.16
C GLU A 27 -24.21 21.56 -5.63
N THR A 28 -25.33 21.85 -6.29
CA THR A 28 -26.68 21.33 -5.92
C THR A 28 -27.50 21.01 -7.17
N GLY A 29 -28.54 20.18 -7.04
CA GLY A 29 -29.47 19.86 -8.14
C GLY A 29 -28.98 18.86 -9.18
N GLY A 30 -27.77 18.31 -9.05
CA GLY A 30 -27.26 17.22 -9.88
C GLY A 30 -27.65 15.83 -9.38
N GLN A 31 -27.37 14.80 -10.19
CA GLN A 31 -27.45 13.41 -9.78
C GLN A 31 -26.16 13.03 -9.04
N TYR A 32 -26.29 12.74 -7.75
CA TYR A 32 -25.18 12.36 -6.90
C TYR A 32 -25.27 10.92 -6.43
N TYR A 33 -24.14 10.42 -5.94
CA TYR A 33 -23.96 9.05 -5.53
C TYR A 33 -23.18 8.97 -4.22
N ARG A 34 -23.60 8.00 -3.40
CA ARG A 34 -22.78 7.44 -2.34
C ARG A 34 -22.02 6.24 -2.88
N VAL A 35 -20.73 6.15 -2.55
CA VAL A 35 -19.90 4.98 -2.87
C VAL A 35 -19.70 4.18 -1.60
N LEU A 36 -20.04 2.90 -1.65
CA LEU A 36 -19.91 1.96 -0.54
C LEU A 36 -19.09 0.75 -0.98
N LEU A 37 -18.42 0.13 -0.02
CA LEU A 37 -17.86 -1.21 -0.21
C LEU A 37 -18.99 -2.19 -0.54
N GLU A 38 -18.69 -3.18 -1.37
CA GLU A 38 -19.61 -4.28 -1.64
C GLU A 38 -19.67 -5.21 -0.43
N GLY A 39 -20.87 -5.69 -0.09
CA GLY A 39 -21.06 -6.60 1.04
C GLY A 39 -22.51 -6.66 1.52
N ASN A 40 -22.73 -7.45 2.56
CA ASN A 40 -24.02 -7.53 3.24
C ASN A 40 -24.10 -6.45 4.32
N ILE A 41 -25.29 -5.84 4.46
CA ILE A 41 -25.57 -4.89 5.53
C ILE A 41 -26.43 -5.60 6.57
N GLU A 42 -25.92 -5.67 7.81
CA GLU A 42 -26.66 -6.19 8.95
C GLU A 42 -27.23 -5.04 9.77
N ASN A 43 -28.41 -5.24 10.36
CA ASN A 43 -29.04 -4.29 11.29
C ASN A 43 -29.20 -2.85 10.74
N TYR A 44 -29.53 -2.72 9.44
CA TYR A 44 -29.74 -1.40 8.84
C TYR A 44 -30.96 -0.70 9.42
N ASP A 45 -30.76 0.46 10.04
CA ASP A 45 -31.81 1.27 10.66
C ASP A 45 -32.52 2.22 9.68
N GLY A 46 -32.20 2.12 8.38
CA GLY A 46 -32.72 3.00 7.33
C GLY A 46 -31.94 4.30 7.15
N VAL A 47 -30.93 4.57 7.99
CA VAL A 47 -30.20 5.85 7.99
C VAL A 47 -28.69 5.64 7.97
N GLN A 48 -28.15 4.88 8.91
CA GLN A 48 -26.71 4.69 9.09
C GLN A 48 -26.26 3.32 8.56
N ILE A 49 -25.25 3.37 7.71
CA ILE A 49 -24.50 2.18 7.30
C ILE A 49 -23.18 2.23 8.03
N LYS A 50 -22.99 1.32 9.00
CA LYS A 50 -21.73 1.18 9.73
C LYS A 50 -20.85 0.17 9.01
N ILE A 51 -19.63 0.58 8.67
CA ILE A 51 -18.65 -0.33 8.11
C ILE A 51 -18.16 -1.24 9.24
N GLN A 52 -18.33 -2.54 9.05
CA GLN A 52 -17.79 -3.54 9.96
C GLN A 52 -16.26 -3.48 9.89
N PRO A 53 -15.55 -3.27 11.02
CA PRO A 53 -14.10 -3.36 11.01
C PRO A 53 -13.66 -4.78 10.64
N SER A 54 -12.47 -4.90 10.04
CA SER A 54 -11.82 -6.21 9.88
C SER A 54 -11.76 -6.91 11.24
N LYS A 55 -12.22 -8.15 11.31
CA LYS A 55 -12.39 -8.88 12.57
C LYS A 55 -11.09 -8.98 13.36
N GLU A 56 -9.98 -9.23 12.68
CA GLU A 56 -8.67 -9.39 13.28
C GLU A 56 -7.93 -8.05 13.43
N GLY A 57 -8.22 -7.05 12.59
CA GLY A 57 -7.59 -5.72 12.66
C GLY A 57 -6.09 -5.71 12.37
N LEU A 58 -5.57 -6.75 11.73
CA LEU A 58 -4.13 -6.96 11.55
C LEU A 58 -3.60 -6.34 10.26
N ASN A 59 -2.40 -5.78 10.36
CA ASN A 59 -1.59 -5.38 9.23
C ASN A 59 -0.24 -6.11 9.31
N LEU A 60 -0.16 -7.29 8.69
CA LEU A 60 1.03 -8.13 8.75
C LEU A 60 2.30 -7.41 8.27
N ASN A 61 2.16 -6.49 7.30
CA ASN A 61 3.28 -5.69 6.80
C ASN A 61 3.59 -4.47 7.70
N ARG A 62 3.19 -4.52 8.98
CA ARG A 62 3.62 -3.64 10.08
C ARG A 62 4.17 -4.42 11.28
N ASN A 63 4.20 -5.75 11.20
CA ASN A 63 4.55 -6.64 12.30
C ASN A 63 6.01 -7.16 12.22
N PHE A 64 6.79 -6.77 11.20
CA PHE A 64 8.19 -7.17 11.08
C PHE A 64 9.09 -6.42 12.08
N PRO A 65 10.19 -7.05 12.56
CA PRO A 65 10.88 -6.58 13.76
C PRO A 65 11.80 -5.36 13.57
N PHE A 66 12.00 -4.88 12.35
CA PHE A 66 12.78 -3.67 12.11
C PHE A 66 11.90 -2.42 12.22
N LEU A 67 12.28 -1.52 13.14
CA LEU A 67 11.54 -0.30 13.49
C LEU A 67 10.04 -0.52 13.76
N TRP A 68 9.72 -1.69 14.30
CA TRP A 68 8.37 -2.01 14.73
C TRP A 68 7.88 -0.99 15.77
N ARG A 69 6.64 -0.53 15.61
CA ARG A 69 5.98 0.42 16.52
C ARG A 69 4.74 -0.22 17.14
N GLN A 70 4.34 0.23 18.32
CA GLN A 70 3.18 -0.31 19.01
C GLN A 70 1.87 0.04 18.29
N GLU A 71 0.80 -0.71 18.57
CA GLU A 71 -0.53 -0.53 17.97
C GLU A 71 -1.08 0.91 18.11
N SER A 72 -0.72 1.63 19.17
CA SER A 72 -1.12 3.04 19.37
C SER A 72 -0.41 4.02 18.44
N GLU A 73 0.70 3.62 17.84
CA GLU A 73 1.51 4.43 16.91
C GLU A 73 1.37 3.95 15.47
N GLN A 74 1.17 2.65 15.27
CA GLN A 74 1.01 2.02 13.96
C GLN A 74 -0.11 0.99 14.04
N TRP A 75 -1.26 1.31 13.44
CA TRP A 75 -2.41 0.41 13.42
C TRP A 75 -2.10 -0.93 12.74
N GLY A 76 -2.58 -2.01 13.35
CA GLY A 76 -2.44 -3.39 12.92
C GLY A 76 -1.04 -3.98 13.13
N SER A 77 -0.15 -3.31 13.86
CA SER A 77 1.21 -3.81 14.12
C SER A 77 1.25 -4.92 15.15
N GLY A 78 0.17 -5.15 15.90
CA GLY A 78 0.06 -6.21 16.90
C GLY A 78 0.64 -5.82 18.26
N PRO A 79 0.69 -6.74 19.23
CA PRO A 79 1.19 -6.47 20.58
C PRO A 79 2.73 -6.45 20.71
N TYR A 80 3.46 -7.08 19.79
CA TYR A 80 4.93 -7.14 19.74
C TYR A 80 5.36 -7.57 18.33
N PRO A 81 6.60 -7.29 17.87
CA PRO A 81 7.02 -7.70 16.53
C PRO A 81 6.99 -9.22 16.41
N THR A 82 6.53 -9.73 15.26
CA THR A 82 6.32 -11.17 15.01
C THR A 82 5.26 -11.82 15.92
N SER A 83 4.36 -11.03 16.51
CA SER A 83 3.19 -11.55 17.21
C SER A 83 2.33 -12.43 16.32
N GLU A 84 2.21 -12.10 15.04
CA GLU A 84 1.41 -12.86 14.10
C GLU A 84 2.19 -14.09 13.63
N THR A 85 1.54 -15.25 13.68
CA THR A 85 2.15 -16.54 13.35
C THR A 85 2.70 -16.58 11.94
N GLU A 86 2.02 -15.95 10.99
CA GLU A 86 2.36 -15.83 9.59
C GLU A 86 3.69 -15.09 9.41
N VAL A 87 3.84 -13.95 10.08
CA VAL A 87 5.06 -13.13 10.06
C VAL A 87 6.18 -13.84 10.80
N ARG A 88 5.89 -14.45 11.95
CA ARG A 88 6.86 -15.23 12.73
C ARG A 88 7.43 -16.39 11.95
N SER A 89 6.58 -17.14 11.23
CA SER A 89 7.02 -18.25 10.39
C SER A 89 7.91 -17.78 9.24
N LEU A 90 7.59 -16.66 8.61
CA LEU A 90 8.43 -16.09 7.54
C LEU A 90 9.79 -15.61 8.07
N VAL A 91 9.79 -14.93 9.22
CA VAL A 91 11.02 -14.49 9.89
C VAL A 91 11.88 -15.68 10.27
N GLN A 92 11.31 -16.71 10.89
CA GLN A 92 12.03 -17.93 11.25
C GLN A 92 12.59 -18.65 10.02
N PHE A 93 11.81 -18.75 8.94
CA PHE A 93 12.27 -19.36 7.69
C PHE A 93 13.49 -18.62 7.15
N ILE A 94 13.39 -17.31 6.93
CA ILE A 94 14.48 -16.55 6.31
C ILE A 94 15.74 -16.56 7.18
N THR A 95 15.60 -16.32 8.49
CA THR A 95 16.75 -16.28 9.42
C THR A 95 17.48 -17.61 9.57
N THR A 96 16.85 -18.74 9.23
CA THR A 96 17.47 -20.07 9.26
C THR A 96 18.02 -20.52 7.91
N HIS A 97 17.89 -19.71 6.86
CA HIS A 97 18.30 -20.04 5.49
C HIS A 97 19.26 -18.97 4.92
N PRO A 98 20.55 -18.98 5.32
CA PRO A 98 21.51 -17.92 4.98
C PRO A 98 21.89 -17.84 3.49
N ASN A 99 21.40 -18.77 2.66
CA ASN A 99 21.64 -18.80 1.21
C ASN A 99 20.59 -17.99 0.42
N ILE A 100 19.57 -17.44 1.07
CA ILE A 100 18.62 -16.52 0.44
C ILE A 100 19.36 -15.20 0.18
N THR A 101 19.24 -14.64 -1.02
CA THR A 101 19.95 -13.42 -1.43
C THR A 101 19.02 -12.29 -1.88
N GLY A 102 17.74 -12.57 -2.04
CA GLY A 102 16.72 -11.60 -2.40
C GLY A 102 15.33 -12.14 -2.10
N ALA A 103 14.36 -11.23 -2.00
CA ALA A 103 12.97 -11.57 -1.73
C ALA A 103 12.02 -10.61 -2.46
N ILE A 104 10.83 -11.09 -2.78
CA ILE A 104 9.79 -10.27 -3.41
C ILE A 104 8.48 -10.51 -2.66
N ALA A 105 7.92 -9.45 -2.09
CA ALA A 105 6.58 -9.43 -1.51
C ALA A 105 5.59 -8.88 -2.54
N PHE A 106 4.65 -9.72 -3.00
CA PHE A 106 3.61 -9.27 -3.93
C PHE A 106 2.43 -8.68 -3.17
N HIS A 107 2.04 -7.47 -3.57
CA HIS A 107 0.93 -6.69 -3.06
C HIS A 107 0.05 -6.23 -4.24
N THR A 108 -1.09 -5.62 -3.93
CA THR A 108 -1.90 -4.85 -4.89
C THR A 108 -2.46 -3.62 -4.18
N PHE A 109 -2.59 -2.46 -4.82
CA PHE A 109 -2.38 -2.16 -6.23
C PHE A 109 -1.43 -0.96 -6.40
N SER A 110 -0.88 -0.79 -7.61
CA SER A 110 -0.32 0.46 -8.16
C SER A 110 0.49 0.24 -9.44
N GLY A 111 0.86 -1.01 -9.75
CA GLY A 111 1.65 -1.34 -10.92
C GLY A 111 3.08 -0.80 -10.81
N VAL A 112 3.73 -0.96 -9.66
CA VAL A 112 5.06 -0.42 -9.32
C VAL A 112 5.95 -1.44 -8.62
N LEU A 113 7.27 -1.25 -8.73
CA LEU A 113 8.29 -2.01 -7.99
C LEU A 113 8.88 -1.10 -6.92
N ILE A 114 8.79 -1.48 -5.66
CA ILE A 114 9.13 -0.63 -4.52
C ILE A 114 10.38 -1.20 -3.85
N ARG A 115 11.39 -0.35 -3.69
CA ARG A 115 12.58 -0.65 -2.87
C ARG A 115 12.48 0.00 -1.48
N PRO A 116 13.14 -0.58 -0.46
CA PRO A 116 13.44 0.10 0.80
C PRO A 116 14.20 1.43 0.60
N TYR A 117 14.34 2.29 1.60
CA TYR A 117 13.69 2.22 2.92
C TYR A 117 12.33 2.91 2.88
N THR A 118 11.44 2.53 3.79
CA THR A 118 10.17 3.23 4.01
C THR A 118 10.32 4.46 4.91
N HIS A 119 11.42 4.54 5.67
CA HIS A 119 11.64 5.55 6.70
C HIS A 119 12.82 6.51 6.46
N LEU A 120 13.69 6.24 5.46
CA LEU A 120 14.86 7.06 5.13
C LEU A 120 14.94 7.36 3.63
N SER A 121 15.61 8.47 3.31
CA SER A 121 15.99 8.81 1.93
C SER A 121 16.95 7.78 1.34
N ASP A 122 16.89 7.60 0.02
CA ASP A 122 17.91 6.90 -0.76
C ASP A 122 19.36 7.35 -0.46
N ASP A 123 19.57 8.60 0.01
CA ASP A 123 20.90 9.12 0.37
C ASP A 123 21.54 8.37 1.55
N GLU A 124 20.73 7.71 2.39
CA GLU A 124 21.19 6.96 3.56
C GLU A 124 21.62 5.53 3.22
N PHE A 125 21.37 5.06 1.99
CA PHE A 125 21.84 3.74 1.57
C PHE A 125 23.36 3.69 1.44
N PRO A 126 23.97 2.52 1.72
CA PRO A 126 25.26 2.18 1.15
C PRO A 126 25.23 2.36 -0.37
N VAL A 127 26.16 3.15 -0.89
CA VAL A 127 26.19 3.57 -2.31
C VAL A 127 26.13 2.40 -3.28
N ASN A 128 26.79 1.28 -2.97
CA ASN A 128 26.80 0.09 -3.84
C ASN A 128 25.47 -0.66 -3.81
N ASP A 129 24.76 -0.64 -2.69
CA ASP A 129 23.47 -1.31 -2.55
C ASP A 129 22.39 -0.53 -3.27
N LEU A 130 22.37 0.80 -3.12
CA LEU A 130 21.47 1.66 -3.90
C LEU A 130 21.69 1.48 -5.40
N ARG A 131 22.95 1.43 -5.87
CA ARG A 131 23.26 1.15 -7.28
C ARG A 131 22.76 -0.21 -7.73
N THR A 132 22.81 -1.21 -6.85
CA THR A 132 22.30 -2.56 -7.13
C THR A 132 20.77 -2.54 -7.24
N TYR A 133 20.09 -1.90 -6.29
CA TYR A 133 18.65 -1.66 -6.35
C TYR A 133 18.23 -0.93 -7.62
N GLN A 134 18.93 0.14 -8.01
CA GLN A 134 18.64 0.88 -9.24
C GLN A 134 18.82 0.02 -10.50
N ARG A 135 19.85 -0.83 -10.55
CA ARG A 135 20.07 -1.76 -11.68
C ARG A 135 18.99 -2.82 -11.76
N ILE A 136 18.65 -3.45 -10.64
CA ILE A 136 17.58 -4.46 -10.56
C ILE A 136 16.24 -3.81 -10.94
N GLY A 137 15.96 -2.62 -10.38
CA GLY A 137 14.76 -1.84 -10.66
C GLY A 137 14.63 -1.47 -12.14
N ALA A 138 15.69 -0.95 -12.76
CA ALA A 138 15.69 -0.64 -14.18
C ALA A 138 15.39 -1.87 -15.06
N LYS A 139 15.98 -3.03 -14.72
CA LYS A 139 15.67 -4.28 -15.44
C LYS A 139 14.24 -4.76 -15.18
N GLY A 140 13.76 -4.63 -13.94
CA GLY A 140 12.38 -4.91 -13.57
C GLY A 140 11.40 -4.06 -14.36
N THR A 141 11.66 -2.76 -14.50
CA THR A 141 10.87 -1.83 -15.31
C THR A 141 10.89 -2.21 -16.79
N GLU A 142 12.05 -2.58 -17.36
CA GLU A 142 12.13 -3.06 -18.74
C GLU A 142 11.22 -4.28 -18.97
N LEU A 143 11.23 -5.24 -18.04
CA LEU A 143 10.49 -6.50 -18.16
C LEU A 143 8.99 -6.36 -17.91
N THR A 144 8.59 -5.51 -16.97
CA THR A 144 7.21 -5.43 -16.46
C THR A 144 6.48 -4.17 -16.87
N GLN A 145 7.20 -3.15 -17.36
CA GLN A 145 6.69 -1.80 -17.58
C GLN A 145 6.18 -1.12 -16.29
N TYR A 146 6.53 -1.65 -15.12
CA TYR A 146 6.24 -1.05 -13.82
C TYR A 146 7.43 -0.18 -13.40
N PRO A 147 7.22 1.10 -13.05
CA PRO A 147 8.31 1.95 -12.59
C PRO A 147 8.87 1.42 -11.27
N ALA A 148 10.19 1.46 -11.15
CA ALA A 148 10.89 1.15 -9.92
C ALA A 148 11.08 2.42 -9.07
N ILE A 149 10.43 2.45 -7.91
CA ILE A 149 10.27 3.65 -7.07
C ILE A 149 10.86 3.44 -5.68
N SER A 150 11.17 4.52 -4.98
CA SER A 150 11.59 4.49 -3.58
C SER A 150 10.37 4.56 -2.67
N ALA A 151 10.29 3.68 -1.66
CA ALA A 151 9.19 3.72 -0.70
C ALA A 151 9.11 5.08 0.01
N PHE A 152 10.26 5.66 0.37
CA PHE A 152 10.33 6.96 1.03
C PHE A 152 10.03 8.12 0.08
N HIS A 153 10.61 8.18 -1.12
CA HIS A 153 10.43 9.36 -1.97
C HIS A 153 9.09 9.39 -2.69
N ASP A 154 8.57 8.21 -3.08
CA ASP A 154 7.48 8.11 -4.04
C ASP A 154 6.23 7.42 -3.47
N PHE A 155 6.33 6.75 -2.32
CA PHE A 155 5.27 5.90 -1.75
C PHE A 155 4.92 6.24 -0.28
N ARG A 156 4.98 7.54 0.07
CA ARG A 156 4.55 8.05 1.38
C ARG A 156 3.21 8.79 1.32
N TYR A 157 2.28 8.40 2.19
CA TYR A 157 0.95 8.99 2.28
C TYR A 157 0.92 10.37 2.92
N ASP A 158 1.75 10.60 3.95
CA ASP A 158 1.90 11.89 4.63
C ASP A 158 3.39 12.26 4.67
N PRO A 159 3.78 13.48 4.26
CA PRO A 159 5.20 13.89 4.27
C PRO A 159 5.82 13.94 5.67
N LYS A 160 5.02 13.99 6.74
CA LYS A 160 5.47 14.02 8.15
C LYS A 160 5.40 12.67 8.84
N ASP A 161 4.93 11.63 8.15
CA ASP A 161 4.87 10.28 8.69
C ASP A 161 5.66 9.32 7.80
N VAL A 162 6.02 8.19 8.38
CA VAL A 162 6.71 7.09 7.70
C VAL A 162 6.04 5.79 8.05
N ILE A 163 6.13 4.84 7.13
CA ILE A 163 5.71 3.47 7.37
C ILE A 163 6.89 2.73 8.00
N THR A 164 6.65 1.88 9.00
CA THR A 164 7.68 1.03 9.61
C THR A 164 7.14 -0.37 9.90
N GLY A 165 8.03 -1.30 10.24
CA GLY A 165 7.67 -2.70 10.49
C GLY A 165 7.30 -3.47 9.21
N THR A 166 7.81 -3.05 8.05
CA THR A 166 7.58 -3.71 6.77
C THR A 166 8.55 -4.87 6.52
N PHE A 167 8.13 -5.80 5.67
CA PHE A 167 8.92 -6.96 5.27
C PHE A 167 10.23 -6.57 4.58
N ASP A 168 10.16 -5.66 3.61
CA ASP A 168 11.27 -5.27 2.74
C ASP A 168 12.36 -4.51 3.48
N ASP A 169 11.99 -3.55 4.35
CA ASP A 169 12.95 -2.87 5.23
C ASP A 169 13.62 -3.86 6.18
N TRP A 170 12.87 -4.77 6.83
CA TRP A 170 13.45 -5.77 7.72
C TRP A 170 14.38 -6.75 6.99
N ALA A 171 13.95 -7.25 5.83
CA ALA A 171 14.73 -8.21 5.04
C ALA A 171 16.03 -7.58 4.53
N TYR A 172 16.02 -6.31 4.13
CA TYR A 172 17.24 -5.61 3.77
C TYR A 172 18.12 -5.33 4.99
N GLU A 173 17.59 -4.66 6.01
CA GLU A 173 18.41 -4.18 7.13
C GLU A 173 19.01 -5.32 7.96
N TYR A 174 18.19 -6.31 8.35
CA TYR A 174 18.63 -7.33 9.29
C TYR A 174 19.24 -8.54 8.60
N GLN A 175 18.94 -8.78 7.32
CA GLN A 175 19.37 -9.99 6.61
C GLN A 175 20.24 -9.71 5.37
N GLY A 176 20.41 -8.44 4.97
CA GLY A 176 21.20 -8.06 3.81
C GLY A 176 20.57 -8.52 2.48
N LEU A 177 19.26 -8.77 2.46
CA LEU A 177 18.56 -9.24 1.27
C LEU A 177 18.14 -8.07 0.41
N PHE A 178 18.35 -8.18 -0.91
CA PHE A 178 17.73 -7.25 -1.86
C PHE A 178 16.23 -7.56 -1.98
N ALA A 179 15.46 -7.06 -1.01
CA ALA A 179 14.02 -7.25 -0.92
C ALA A 179 13.26 -6.17 -1.70
N TRP A 180 12.16 -6.56 -2.35
CA TRP A 180 11.28 -5.69 -3.12
C TRP A 180 9.83 -5.93 -2.73
N THR A 181 9.05 -4.85 -2.67
CA THR A 181 7.59 -4.93 -2.69
C THR A 181 7.12 -4.70 -4.13
N VAL A 182 6.22 -5.53 -4.64
CA VAL A 182 5.65 -5.37 -5.99
C VAL A 182 4.15 -5.17 -5.87
N GLU A 183 3.71 -3.95 -6.12
CA GLU A 183 2.29 -3.62 -6.21
C GLU A 183 1.79 -3.97 -7.61
N VAL A 184 1.11 -5.11 -7.73
CA VAL A 184 0.64 -5.62 -9.02
C VAL A 184 -0.63 -4.89 -9.44
N TRP A 185 -0.71 -4.58 -10.74
CA TRP A 185 -1.88 -4.00 -11.40
C TRP A 185 -2.22 -2.58 -10.91
N SER A 186 -2.82 -1.75 -11.76
CA SER A 186 -3.30 -0.42 -11.39
C SER A 186 -4.63 -0.13 -12.09
N PRO A 187 -5.68 0.23 -11.34
CA PRO A 187 -6.94 0.67 -11.94
C PRO A 187 -6.75 1.95 -12.78
N GLN A 188 -5.90 2.86 -12.33
CA GLN A 188 -5.58 4.12 -13.02
C GLN A 188 -4.96 3.82 -14.39
N ARG A 189 -3.92 2.97 -14.44
CA ARG A 189 -3.29 2.56 -15.71
C ARG A 189 -4.27 1.84 -16.63
N GLN A 190 -5.09 0.95 -16.09
CA GLN A 190 -6.08 0.22 -16.89
C GLN A 190 -7.18 1.14 -17.45
N ALA A 191 -7.43 2.27 -16.78
CA ALA A 191 -8.30 3.33 -17.26
C ALA A 191 -7.61 4.29 -18.26
N GLY A 192 -6.33 4.07 -18.59
CA GLY A 192 -5.55 4.93 -19.49
C GLY A 192 -4.99 6.20 -18.83
N ILE A 193 -5.00 6.27 -17.49
CA ILE A 193 -4.44 7.38 -16.72
C ILE A 193 -2.96 7.08 -16.49
N ASN A 194 -2.09 7.89 -17.10
CA ASN A 194 -0.64 7.68 -17.07
C ASN A 194 0.09 8.56 -16.04
N ASP A 195 -0.57 9.61 -15.53
CA ASP A 195 -0.03 10.53 -14.54
C ASP A 195 -0.92 10.50 -13.30
N TYR A 196 -0.54 9.66 -12.33
CA TYR A 196 -1.23 9.48 -11.06
C TYR A 196 -0.19 9.27 -9.97
N LYS A 197 -0.54 9.65 -8.73
CA LYS A 197 0.31 9.30 -7.58
C LYS A 197 0.13 7.82 -7.28
N TYR A 198 1.22 7.11 -7.01
CA TYR A 198 1.18 5.68 -6.69
C TYR A 198 0.51 5.36 -5.35
N ILE A 199 0.06 6.38 -4.61
CA ILE A 199 -0.64 6.23 -3.33
C ILE A 199 -2.14 6.56 -3.42
N ASP A 200 -2.61 7.03 -4.57
CA ASP A 200 -3.97 7.55 -4.80
C ASP A 200 -4.84 6.59 -5.63
#